data_AF-A0A7X5WTN2-F1
#
_entry.id   AF-A0A7X5WTN2-F1
#
_cell.length_a   1.000
_cell.length_b   1.000
_cell.length_c   1.000
_cell.angle_alpha   90.00
_cell.angle_beta   90.00
_cell.angle_gamma   90.00
#
_symmetry.space_group_name_H-M   'P 1'
#
loop_
_entity.id
_entity.type
_entity.pdbx_description
1 polymer ?
#
loop_
_entity_poly.entity_id
_entity_poly.type
_entity_poly.pdbx_seq_one_letter_code
_entity_poly.pdbx_strand_id
1 'polypeptide(L)'
;MAAATVGPDGTVDTIGDPDAVFGLTSVTKLLTAMAVLVAHEEGTLDLDESLTAGGASTADLLAHAGGMAPDRPTDLVPVGTR
;
A
#
# COMPACT_ATOMS: atom_id res chain seq x y z
N MET A 1 21.21 3.73 10.76
CA MET A 1 20.09 4.56 10.27
C MET A 1 20.61 5.31 9.06
N ALA A 2 19.80 5.38 8.01
CA ALA A 2 20.08 6.20 6.85
C ALA A 2 18.81 6.98 6.48
N ALA A 3 18.95 8.13 5.83
CA ALA A 3 17.84 8.91 5.32
C ALA A 3 18.30 9.74 4.12
N ALA A 4 17.34 10.12 3.28
CA ALA A 4 17.57 11.02 2.15
C ALA A 4 16.47 12.06 2.05
N THR A 5 16.81 13.26 1.56
CA THR A 5 15.83 14.21 1.03
C THR A 5 15.94 14.23 -0.49
N VAL A 6 14.82 14.35 -1.19
CA VAL A 6 14.77 14.42 -2.65
C VAL A 6 14.04 15.69 -3.05
N GLY A 7 14.74 16.59 -3.74
CA GLY A 7 14.20 17.83 -4.27
C GLY A 7 13.45 17.65 -5.58
N PRO A 8 12.61 18.62 -5.98
CA PRO A 8 11.87 18.58 -7.25
C PRO A 8 12.79 18.65 -8.49
N ASP A 9 14.01 19.14 -8.34
CA ASP A 9 15.07 19.19 -9.34
C ASP A 9 15.92 17.91 -9.39
N GLY A 10 15.57 16.90 -8.58
CA GLY A 10 16.32 15.65 -8.46
C GLY A 10 17.55 15.74 -7.55
N THR A 11 17.76 16.86 -6.84
CA THR A 11 18.83 16.96 -5.84
C THR A 11 18.57 15.97 -4.72
N VAL A 12 19.58 15.16 -4.36
CA VAL A 12 19.51 14.20 -3.25
C VAL A 12 20.58 14.53 -2.23
N ASP A 13 20.16 14.70 -0.98
CA ASP A 13 21.06 14.80 0.18
C ASP A 13 20.82 13.62 1.10
N THR A 14 21.89 13.06 1.68
CA THR A 14 21.85 11.78 2.40
C THR A 14 22.61 11.82 3.71
N ILE A 15 22.12 11.07 4.70
CA ILE A 15 22.88 10.71 5.91
C ILE A 15 22.94 9.18 6.04
N GLY A 16 24.09 8.65 6.49
CA GLY A 16 24.32 7.21 6.60
C GLY A 16 24.70 6.54 5.27
N ASP A 17 24.73 5.21 5.25
CA ASP A 17 25.01 4.41 4.06
C ASP A 17 23.72 4.18 3.26
N PRO A 18 23.59 4.74 2.03
CA PRO A 18 22.39 4.58 1.20
C PRO A 18 22.23 3.17 0.62
N ASP A 19 23.29 2.37 0.56
CA ASP A 19 23.27 1.03 -0.02
C ASP A 19 23.00 -0.07 1.03
N ALA A 20 22.86 0.31 2.30
CA ALA A 20 22.53 -0.60 3.38
C ALA A 20 21.11 -1.17 3.22
N VAL A 21 20.95 -2.47 3.45
CA VAL A 21 19.65 -3.16 3.40
C VAL A 21 18.92 -3.06 4.75
N PHE A 22 17.65 -2.67 4.71
CA PHE A 22 16.80 -2.52 5.90
C PHE A 22 15.54 -3.39 5.83
N GLY A 23 15.08 -3.87 6.98
CA GLY A 23 13.74 -4.45 7.10
C GLY A 23 12.69 -3.34 6.98
N LEU A 24 11.91 -3.34 5.90
CA LEU A 24 11.00 -2.24 5.56
C LEU A 24 9.68 -2.23 6.36
N THR A 25 9.27 -3.35 6.94
CA THR A 25 8.02 -3.48 7.71
C THR A 25 6.82 -2.88 6.95
N SER A 26 6.02 -2.00 7.54
CA SER A 26 4.87 -1.37 6.87
C SER A 26 5.23 -0.44 5.71
N VAL A 27 6.50 -0.06 5.51
CA VAL A 27 6.91 0.72 4.31
C VAL A 27 6.68 -0.08 3.02
N THR A 28 6.65 -1.42 3.10
CA THR A 28 6.31 -2.29 1.95
C THR A 28 4.92 -1.99 1.38
N LYS A 29 3.99 -1.42 2.16
CA LYS A 29 2.65 -1.05 1.68
C LYS A 29 2.71 -0.09 0.48
N LEU A 30 3.70 0.79 0.42
CA LEU A 30 3.87 1.70 -0.72
C LEU A 30 4.23 0.94 -2.00
N LEU A 31 5.11 -0.06 -1.90
CA LEU A 31 5.49 -0.93 -3.03
C LEU A 31 4.31 -1.80 -3.48
N THR A 32 3.57 -2.38 -2.53
CA THR A 32 2.37 -3.16 -2.82
C THR A 32 1.29 -2.30 -3.48
N ALA A 33 1.04 -1.10 -2.97
CA ALA A 33 0.07 -0.17 -3.58
C ALA A 33 0.47 0.19 -5.01
N MET A 34 1.76 0.48 -5.26
CA MET A 34 2.24 0.76 -6.61
C MET A 34 2.03 -0.44 -7.55
N ALA A 35 2.32 -1.66 -7.10
CA ALA A 35 2.10 -2.87 -7.89
C ALA A 35 0.61 -3.09 -8.24
N VAL A 36 -0.30 -2.84 -7.29
CA VAL A 36 -1.75 -2.90 -7.52
C VAL A 36 -2.21 -1.86 -8.54
N LEU A 37 -1.69 -0.63 -8.46
CA LEU A 37 -2.01 0.43 -9.41
C LEU A 37 -1.50 0.10 -10.83
N VAL A 38 -0.29 -0.45 -10.97
CA VAL A 38 0.20 -0.96 -12.27
C VAL A 38 -0.70 -2.08 -12.78
N ALA A 39 -1.06 -3.05 -11.93
CA ALA A 39 -1.96 -4.14 -12.32
C ALA A 39 -3.33 -3.62 -12.78
N HIS A 40 -3.84 -2.55 -12.18
CA HIS A 40 -5.06 -1.88 -12.64
C HIS A 40 -4.87 -1.22 -14.00
N GLU A 41 -3.79 -0.46 -14.20
CA GLU A 41 -3.46 0.17 -15.49
C GLU A 41 -3.30 -0.87 -16.62
N GLU A 42 -2.74 -2.04 -16.30
CA GLU A 42 -2.58 -3.17 -17.23
C GLU A 42 -3.88 -3.97 -17.43
N GLY A 43 -4.95 -3.66 -16.70
CA GLY A 43 -6.23 -4.37 -16.77
C GLY A 43 -6.22 -5.78 -16.18
N THR A 44 -5.25 -6.09 -15.32
CA THR A 44 -5.16 -7.38 -14.61
C THR A 44 -6.17 -7.46 -13.46
N LEU A 45 -6.57 -6.32 -12.89
CA LEU A 45 -7.63 -6.20 -11.88
C LEU A 45 -8.36 -4.85 -11.99
N ASP A 46 -9.54 -4.73 -11.40
CA ASP A 46 -10.26 -3.46 -11.29
C ASP A 46 -10.22 -2.93 -9.84
N LEU A 47 -10.22 -1.60 -9.69
CA LEU A 47 -10.27 -0.95 -8.39
C LEU A 47 -11.64 -1.10 -7.71
N ASP A 48 -12.72 -1.13 -8.50
CA ASP A 48 -14.11 -1.20 -8.03
C ASP A 48 -14.62 -2.65 -7.93
N GLU A 49 -13.83 -3.63 -8.38
CA GLU A 49 -14.17 -5.05 -8.26
C GLU A 49 -14.25 -5.49 -6.80
N SER A 50 -15.39 -6.04 -6.39
CA SER A 50 -15.57 -6.61 -5.05
C SER A 50 -14.77 -7.90 -4.89
N LEU A 51 -13.85 -7.92 -3.92
CA LEU A 51 -12.93 -9.04 -3.68
C LEU A 51 -13.29 -9.91 -2.47
N THR A 52 -14.08 -9.40 -1.53
CA THR A 52 -14.43 -10.11 -0.29
C THR A 52 -15.90 -10.42 -0.20
N ALA A 53 -16.27 -11.39 0.66
CA ALA A 53 -17.66 -11.70 0.95
C ALA A 53 -18.41 -10.50 1.58
N GLY A 54 -17.70 -9.64 2.32
CA GLY A 54 -18.21 -8.39 2.87
C GLY A 54 -18.35 -7.26 1.83
N GLY A 55 -17.98 -7.49 0.56
CA GLY A 55 -18.12 -6.53 -0.53
C GLY A 55 -17.00 -5.49 -0.63
N ALA A 56 -15.86 -5.70 0.02
CA ALA A 56 -14.73 -4.77 -0.06
C ALA A 56 -14.12 -4.81 -1.46
N SER A 57 -13.93 -3.65 -2.08
CA SER A 57 -13.23 -3.50 -3.34
C SER A 57 -11.71 -3.46 -3.17
N THR A 58 -10.95 -3.57 -4.27
CA THR A 58 -9.50 -3.32 -4.25
C THR A 58 -9.17 -1.93 -3.68
N ALA A 59 -9.95 -0.91 -4.07
CA ALA A 59 -9.80 0.45 -3.56
C ALA A 59 -10.02 0.54 -2.03
N ASP A 60 -11.02 -0.17 -1.50
CA ASP A 60 -11.27 -0.22 -0.06
C ASP A 60 -10.12 -0.87 0.71
N LEU A 61 -9.49 -1.91 0.14
CA LEU A 61 -8.33 -2.55 0.75
C LEU A 61 -7.12 -1.61 0.77
N LEU A 62 -6.83 -0.91 -0.33
CA LEU A 62 -5.75 0.09 -0.40
C LEU A 62 -5.98 1.23 0.61
N ALA A 63 -7.22 1.70 0.73
CA ALA A 63 -7.62 2.77 1.64
C ALA A 63 -7.70 2.36 3.11
N HIS A 64 -7.49 1.07 3.43
CA HIS A 64 -7.71 0.50 4.76
C HIS A 64 -9.15 0.71 5.26
N ALA A 65 -10.11 0.67 4.33
CA ALA A 65 -11.54 0.84 4.57
C ALA A 65 -12.33 -0.46 4.36
N GLY A 66 -11.66 -1.58 4.06
CA GLY A 66 -12.29 -2.89 3.85
C GLY A 66 -12.85 -3.57 5.11
N GLY A 67 -12.69 -2.98 6.29
CA GLY A 67 -13.29 -3.48 7.53
C GLY A 67 -12.70 -4.78 8.12
N MET A 68 -11.59 -5.28 7.55
CA MET A 68 -10.94 -6.51 8.00
C MET A 68 -9.88 -6.28 9.09
N ALA A 69 -9.65 -7.32 9.89
CA ALA A 69 -8.52 -7.35 10.82
C ALA A 69 -7.17 -7.29 10.07
N PRO A 70 -6.15 -6.63 10.64
CA PRO A 70 -4.87 -6.41 9.95
C PRO A 70 -4.02 -7.68 9.76
N ASP A 71 -4.25 -8.72 10.56
CA ASP A 71 -3.40 -9.91 10.69
C ASP A 71 -4.13 -11.24 10.41
N ARG A 72 -5.44 -11.17 10.12
CA ARG A 72 -6.28 -12.35 9.88
C ARG A 72 -7.45 -12.02 8.96
N PRO A 73 -7.94 -12.98 8.14
CA PRO A 73 -9.09 -12.78 7.26
C PRO A 73 -10.39 -12.83 8.07
N THR A 74 -10.63 -11.81 8.88
CA THR A 74 -11.83 -11.70 9.73
C THR A 74 -12.41 -10.31 9.56
N ASP A 75 -13.69 -10.25 9.18
CA ASP A 75 -14.45 -9.01 9.11
C ASP A 75 -14.72 -8.50 10.54
N LEU A 76 -14.40 -7.23 10.80
CA LEU A 76 -14.60 -6.57 12.08
C LEU A 76 -15.74 -5.55 12.02
N VAL A 77 -15.85 -4.84 10.91
CA VAL A 77 -16.84 -3.78 10.67
C VAL A 77 -17.29 -3.78 9.20
N PRO A 78 -18.46 -3.21 8.87
CA PRO A 78 -18.86 -3.03 7.47
C PRO A 78 -17.84 -2.20 6.67
N VAL A 79 -17.69 -2.51 5.38
CA VAL A 79 -16.84 -1.75 4.45
C VAL A 79 -17.23 -0.27 4.44
N GLY A 80 -16.23 0.62 4.41
CA GLY A 80 -16.43 2.07 4.31
C GLY A 80 -16.87 2.75 5.62
N THR A 81 -17.01 2.02 6.72
CA THR A 81 -17.27 2.62 8.04
C THR A 81 -15.97 3.04 8.71
N ARG A 82 -15.90 4.29 9.20
CA ARG A 82 -14.74 4.86 9.88
C ARG A 82 -15.10 5.32 11.28
#